data_AF-A0A5B6W6X0-F1
#
_entry.id   AF-A0A5B6W6X0-F1
#
_cell.length_a   1.000
_cell.length_b   1.000
_cell.length_c   1.000
_cell.angle_alpha   90.00
_cell.angle_beta   90.00
_cell.angle_gamma   90.00
#
_symmetry.space_group_name_H-M   'P 1'
#
loop_
_entity.id
_entity.type
_entity.pdbx_description
1 polymer ?
#
loop_
_entity_poly.entity_id
_entity_poly.type
_entity_poly.pdbx_seq_one_letter_code
_entity_poly.pdbx_strand_id
1 'polypeptide(L)'
;MTNADLMSIFCNALVKHVPHSFSDHCPLLIHMTQFGNRCVSTRFHFKSWWMLEESFLKEVEIIWSSTSSDLLSKLETLKSGLESWAQQIKLSREVMEKEMMRLADFIDTNVLLNFEIEKDEMYWEQRARVNWLKLGDRNTSFFHKHASQHRKELARNYFQKLFSSNGVGDSVHLLSGIKRCVTSDDNLKLTSIYTKEEMWLALKGMAPTKAYGEDCLPALFF
;
A
#
# COMPACT_ATOMS: atom_id res chain seq x y z
N MET A 1 57.64 -16.99 -29.51
CA MET A 1 58.24 -15.75 -30.06
C MET A 1 57.10 -14.85 -30.47
N THR A 2 56.73 -13.88 -29.64
CA THR A 2 55.62 -12.96 -29.91
C THR A 2 56.14 -11.69 -30.57
N ASN A 3 55.54 -11.33 -31.70
CA ASN A 3 55.89 -10.17 -32.51
C ASN A 3 55.72 -8.87 -31.67
N ALA A 4 56.82 -8.13 -31.49
CA ALA A 4 56.85 -6.89 -30.71
C ALA A 4 55.90 -5.81 -31.26
N ASP A 5 55.60 -5.87 -32.57
CA ASP A 5 54.69 -4.94 -33.22
C ASP A 5 53.24 -5.10 -32.73
N LEU A 6 52.83 -6.33 -32.38
CA LEU A 6 51.46 -6.65 -31.96
C LEU A 6 51.19 -6.21 -30.51
N MET A 7 52.23 -6.19 -29.67
CA MET A 7 52.15 -5.71 -28.28
C MET A 7 52.09 -4.18 -28.18
N SER A 8 52.57 -3.45 -29.19
CA SER A 8 52.46 -1.97 -29.22
C SER A 8 51.03 -1.48 -29.51
N ILE A 9 50.22 -2.29 -30.19
CA ILE A 9 48.83 -1.96 -30.54
C ILE A 9 47.89 -2.20 -29.36
N PHE A 10 48.24 -3.12 -28.45
CA PHE A 10 47.37 -3.60 -27.37
C PHE A 10 48.08 -3.64 -26.01
N CYS A 11 48.46 -2.47 -25.49
CA CYS A 11 49.24 -2.36 -24.25
C CYS A 11 48.58 -2.97 -23.00
N ASN A 12 47.26 -3.20 -22.98
CA ASN A 12 46.52 -3.69 -21.81
C ASN A 12 45.50 -4.80 -22.15
N ALA A 13 45.93 -5.85 -22.86
CA ALA A 13 45.08 -7.03 -23.10
C ALA A 13 45.16 -8.00 -21.91
N LEU A 14 44.04 -8.19 -21.19
CA LEU A 14 43.90 -9.22 -20.16
C LEU A 14 43.25 -10.45 -20.78
N VAL A 15 44.01 -11.55 -20.84
CA VAL A 15 43.51 -12.83 -21.36
C VAL A 15 43.01 -13.68 -20.19
N LYS A 16 41.74 -14.11 -20.24
CA LYS A 16 41.14 -15.05 -19.29
C LYS A 16 40.75 -16.34 -20.00
N HIS A 17 41.10 -17.45 -19.38
CA HIS A 17 40.64 -18.78 -19.75
C HIS A 17 39.26 -19.00 -19.12
N VAL A 18 38.25 -19.35 -19.92
CA VAL A 18 36.91 -19.67 -19.41
C VAL A 18 36.76 -21.20 -19.37
N PRO A 19 36.91 -21.85 -18.20
CA PRO A 19 36.73 -23.29 -18.10
C PRO A 19 35.25 -23.64 -18.30
N HIS A 20 34.99 -24.67 -19.09
CA HIS A 20 33.66 -25.22 -19.34
C HIS A 20 33.52 -26.59 -18.68
N SER A 21 32.40 -26.88 -18.03
CA SER A 21 32.25 -28.08 -17.19
C SER A 21 32.20 -29.41 -17.95
N PHE A 22 32.01 -29.37 -19.27
CA PHE A 22 31.77 -30.57 -20.10
C PHE A 22 32.71 -30.68 -21.30
N SER A 23 33.71 -29.81 -21.41
CA SER A 23 34.68 -29.79 -22.52
C SER A 23 36.05 -29.34 -22.02
N ASP A 24 37.10 -30.07 -22.40
CA ASP A 24 38.50 -29.73 -22.16
C ASP A 24 39.01 -28.62 -23.11
N HIS A 25 38.19 -28.20 -24.07
CA HIS A 25 38.45 -27.01 -24.86
C HIS A 25 38.11 -25.74 -24.08
N CYS A 26 39.16 -25.02 -23.66
CA CYS A 26 39.06 -23.76 -22.93
C CYS A 26 39.22 -22.55 -23.87
N PRO A 27 38.13 -21.92 -24.35
CA PRO A 27 38.22 -20.75 -25.19
C PRO A 27 38.89 -19.58 -24.47
N LEU A 28 39.77 -18.89 -25.18
CA LEU A 28 40.49 -17.71 -24.69
C LEU A 28 39.62 -16.46 -24.85
N LEU A 29 39.24 -15.85 -23.74
CA LEU A 29 38.53 -14.58 -23.72
C LEU A 29 39.52 -13.44 -23.51
N ILE A 30 39.71 -12.63 -24.54
CA ILE A 30 40.63 -11.48 -24.51
C ILE A 30 39.83 -10.22 -24.19
N HIS A 31 40.00 -9.69 -22.98
CA HIS A 31 39.46 -8.40 -22.57
C HIS A 31 40.49 -7.30 -22.85
N MET A 32 40.15 -6.35 -23.71
CA MET A 32 41.00 -5.20 -23.97
C MET A 32 40.47 -3.99 -23.22
N THR A 33 41.09 -3.67 -22.08
CA THR A 33 40.75 -2.46 -21.32
C THR A 33 41.55 -1.29 -21.86
N GLN A 34 41.01 -0.59 -22.86
CA GLN A 34 41.50 0.74 -23.23
C GLN A 34 40.88 1.78 -22.31
N PHE A 35 41.62 2.20 -21.28
CA PHE A 35 41.42 3.53 -20.67
C PHE A 35 42.25 4.54 -21.46
N GLY A 36 41.57 5.24 -22.33
CA GLY A 36 42.08 6.36 -23.11
C GLY A 36 40.99 6.75 -24.08
N ASN A 37 40.40 7.94 -23.89
CA ASN A 37 39.41 8.53 -24.77
C ASN A 37 39.96 8.66 -26.19
N ARG A 38 39.96 7.58 -26.97
CA ARG A 38 39.91 7.68 -28.42
C ARG A 38 38.48 8.07 -28.71
N CYS A 39 38.27 9.33 -29.06
CA CYS A 39 37.08 9.72 -29.83
C CYS A 39 37.19 8.94 -31.15
N VAL A 40 36.65 7.73 -31.16
CA VAL A 40 36.45 6.99 -32.41
C VAL A 40 35.41 7.82 -33.14
N SER A 41 35.84 8.56 -34.16
CA SER A 41 34.93 9.14 -35.12
C SER A 41 34.20 7.96 -35.77
N THR A 42 33.04 7.62 -35.22
CA THR A 42 32.15 6.65 -35.85
C THR A 42 31.67 7.33 -37.12
N ARG A 43 32.13 6.84 -38.27
CA ARG A 43 31.51 7.21 -39.54
C ARG A 43 30.04 6.83 -39.43
N PHE A 44 29.17 7.74 -39.85
CA PHE A 44 27.75 7.43 -39.91
C PHE A 44 27.55 6.25 -40.86
N HIS A 45 26.88 5.24 -40.34
CA HIS A 45 26.48 4.07 -41.11
C HIS A 45 24.98 3.92 -40.95
N PHE A 46 24.27 4.18 -42.04
CA PHE A 46 22.88 3.81 -42.14
C PHE A 46 22.74 2.31 -41.90
N LYS A 47 21.78 1.93 -41.04
CA LYS A 47 21.51 0.52 -40.73
C LYS A 47 20.19 0.13 -41.35
N SER A 48 20.19 -0.96 -42.13
CA SER A 48 19.02 -1.41 -42.88
C SER A 48 17.79 -1.66 -42.01
N TRP A 49 17.97 -2.04 -40.73
CA TRP A 49 16.86 -2.26 -39.80
C TRP A 49 16.09 -0.97 -39.46
N TRP A 50 16.67 0.22 -39.67
CA TRP A 50 15.95 1.49 -39.48
C TRP A 50 14.70 1.55 -40.36
N MET A 51 14.74 0.96 -41.56
CA MET A 51 13.57 0.89 -42.46
C MET A 51 12.42 0.02 -41.93
N LEU A 52 12.69 -0.83 -40.93
CA LEU A 52 11.68 -1.72 -40.33
C LEU A 52 10.92 -1.03 -39.20
N GLU A 53 11.43 0.10 -38.70
CA GLU A 53 10.74 0.88 -37.67
C GLU A 53 9.62 1.69 -38.31
N GLU A 54 8.39 1.53 -37.80
CA GLU A 54 7.21 2.25 -38.32
C GLU A 54 7.36 3.77 -38.26
N SER A 55 8.16 4.27 -37.30
CA SER A 55 8.40 5.71 -37.11
C SER A 55 9.45 6.30 -38.06
N PHE A 56 10.21 5.48 -38.79
CA PHE A 56 11.39 5.93 -39.53
C PHE A 56 11.10 7.01 -40.57
N LEU A 57 10.12 6.79 -41.47
CA LEU A 57 9.82 7.74 -42.55
C LEU A 57 9.35 9.09 -41.99
N LYS A 58 8.54 9.05 -40.93
CA LYS A 58 8.06 10.25 -40.25
C LYS A 58 9.19 11.02 -39.61
N GLU A 59 10.14 10.33 -38.97
CA GLU A 59 11.29 10.96 -38.35
C GLU A 59 12.21 11.64 -39.39
N VAL A 60 12.46 10.96 -40.52
CA VAL A 60 13.20 11.54 -41.65
C VAL A 60 12.52 12.81 -42.16
N GLU A 61 11.20 12.80 -42.35
CA GLU A 61 10.44 13.97 -42.82
C GLU A 61 10.51 15.14 -41.82
N ILE A 62 10.39 14.86 -40.53
CA ILE A 62 10.51 15.87 -39.46
C ILE A 62 11.90 16.51 -39.47
N ILE A 63 12.96 15.70 -39.47
CA ILE A 63 14.34 16.21 -39.45
C ILE A 63 14.69 16.93 -40.76
N TRP A 64 14.17 16.46 -41.88
CA TRP A 64 14.42 17.08 -43.19
C TRP A 64 13.76 18.45 -43.34
N SER A 65 12.58 18.62 -42.74
CA SER A 65 11.81 19.88 -42.75
C SER A 65 12.24 20.87 -41.66
N SER A 66 12.96 20.43 -40.63
CA SER A 66 13.34 21.28 -39.49
C SER A 66 14.38 22.37 -39.81
N THR A 67 15.03 22.31 -40.97
CA THR A 67 16.05 23.29 -41.34
C THR A 67 15.94 23.68 -42.81
N SER A 68 16.02 24.99 -43.10
CA SER A 68 16.05 25.56 -44.46
C SER A 68 17.46 26.01 -44.85
N SER A 69 18.47 25.23 -44.50
CA SER A 69 19.87 25.50 -44.79
C SER A 69 20.31 24.90 -46.12
N ASP A 70 21.57 25.17 -46.49
CA ASP A 70 22.28 24.45 -47.55
C ASP A 70 22.25 22.92 -47.32
N LEU A 71 22.36 22.17 -48.42
CA LEU A 71 22.22 20.72 -48.46
C LEU A 71 23.17 20.01 -47.50
N LEU A 72 24.42 20.45 -47.40
CA LEU A 72 25.42 19.82 -46.53
C LEU A 72 25.01 19.91 -45.05
N SER A 73 24.54 21.08 -44.62
CA SER A 73 24.05 21.27 -43.27
C SER A 73 22.79 20.44 -43.00
N LYS A 74 21.90 20.28 -43.99
CA LYS A 74 20.73 19.39 -43.86
C LYS A 74 21.11 17.93 -43.67
N LEU A 75 22.10 17.45 -44.42
CA LEU A 75 22.58 16.07 -44.31
C LEU A 75 23.24 15.79 -42.96
N GLU A 76 23.99 16.74 -42.40
CA GLU A 76 24.61 16.57 -41.08
C GLU A 76 23.56 16.59 -39.96
N THR A 77 22.54 17.44 -40.06
CA THR A 77 21.38 17.44 -39.15
C THR A 77 20.60 16.12 -39.25
N LEU A 78 20.38 15.61 -40.47
CA LEU A 78 19.71 14.32 -40.69
C LEU A 78 20.50 13.16 -40.07
N LYS A 79 21.81 13.13 -40.30
CA LYS A 79 22.71 12.13 -39.73
C LYS A 79 22.63 12.11 -38.20
N SER A 80 22.83 13.26 -37.57
CA SER A 80 22.83 13.36 -36.10
C SER A 80 21.44 13.07 -35.50
N GLY A 81 20.37 13.52 -36.14
CA GLY A 81 18.99 13.23 -35.74
C GLY A 81 18.66 11.74 -35.81
N LEU A 82 19.02 11.07 -36.92
CA LEU A 82 18.81 9.63 -37.08
C LEU A 82 19.65 8.80 -36.11
N GLU A 83 20.89 9.21 -35.82
CA GLU A 83 21.72 8.55 -34.81
C GLU A 83 21.10 8.65 -33.41
N SER A 84 20.58 9.83 -33.05
CA SER A 84 19.88 10.05 -31.78
C SER A 84 18.60 9.22 -31.69
N TRP A 85 17.74 9.28 -32.71
CA TRP A 85 16.51 8.49 -32.80
C TRP A 85 16.78 6.99 -32.69
N ALA A 86 17.75 6.47 -33.44
CA ALA A 86 18.10 5.06 -33.40
C ALA A 86 18.63 4.62 -32.02
N GLN A 87 19.33 5.51 -31.32
CA GLN A 87 19.79 5.24 -29.96
C GLN A 87 18.63 5.24 -28.95
N GLN A 88 17.63 6.11 -29.13
CA GLN A 88 16.42 6.11 -28.31
C GLN A 88 15.61 4.82 -28.47
N ILE A 89 15.44 4.32 -29.70
CA ILE A 89 14.74 3.06 -29.96
C ILE A 89 15.44 1.90 -29.26
N LYS A 90 16.78 1.83 -29.35
CA LYS A 90 17.55 0.78 -28.66
C LYS A 90 17.37 0.80 -27.15
N LEU A 91 17.49 1.97 -26.54
CA LEU A 91 17.32 2.13 -25.09
C LEU A 91 15.90 1.75 -24.65
N SER A 92 14.89 2.19 -25.41
CA SER A 92 13.50 1.81 -25.16
C SER A 92 13.31 0.29 -25.20
N ARG A 93 13.88 -0.38 -26.20
CA ARG A 93 13.81 -1.84 -26.32
C ARG A 93 14.49 -2.56 -25.16
N GLU A 94 15.67 -2.11 -24.74
CA GLU A 94 16.38 -2.69 -23.59
C GLU A 94 15.60 -2.54 -22.27
N VAL A 95 14.90 -1.42 -22.07
CA VAL A 95 14.03 -1.22 -20.91
C VAL A 95 12.85 -2.18 -20.95
N MET A 96 12.16 -2.25 -22.09
CA MET A 96 11.03 -3.16 -22.30
C MET A 96 11.42 -4.63 -22.10
N GLU A 97 12.60 -5.04 -22.60
CA GLU A 97 13.11 -6.40 -22.41
C GLU A 97 13.35 -6.71 -20.93
N LYS A 98 13.92 -5.76 -20.16
CA LYS A 98 14.10 -5.93 -18.71
C LYS A 98 12.78 -6.00 -17.96
N GLU A 99 11.79 -5.19 -18.34
CA GLU A 99 10.47 -5.23 -17.74
C GLU A 99 9.75 -6.55 -18.05
N MET A 100 9.86 -7.04 -19.29
CA MET A 100 9.29 -8.32 -19.68
C MET A 100 9.92 -9.49 -18.93
N MET A 101 11.24 -9.47 -18.72
CA MET A 101 11.93 -10.47 -17.89
C MET A 101 11.44 -10.43 -16.44
N ARG A 102 11.32 -9.24 -15.84
CA ARG A 102 10.77 -9.10 -14.47
C ARG A 102 9.34 -9.61 -14.36
N LEU A 103 8.53 -9.36 -15.38
CA LEU A 103 7.15 -9.84 -15.42
C LEU A 103 7.09 -11.36 -15.51
N ALA A 104 7.96 -11.98 -16.32
CA ALA A 104 8.09 -13.43 -16.40
C ALA A 104 8.47 -14.04 -15.03
N ASP A 105 9.50 -13.49 -14.37
CA ASP A 105 9.90 -13.92 -13.03
C ASP A 105 8.74 -13.80 -12.03
N PHE A 106 7.98 -12.70 -12.09
CA PHE A 106 6.81 -12.50 -11.24
C PHE A 106 5.71 -13.54 -11.51
N ILE A 107 5.41 -13.83 -12.77
CA ILE A 107 4.42 -14.86 -13.14
C ILE A 107 4.86 -16.22 -12.59
N ASP A 108 6.13 -16.59 -12.77
CA ASP A 108 6.67 -17.87 -12.28
C ASP A 108 6.53 -17.97 -10.75
N THR A 109 6.87 -16.91 -10.01
CA THR A 109 6.71 -16.91 -8.54
C THR A 109 5.25 -17.02 -8.11
N ASN A 110 4.31 -16.38 -8.82
CA ASN A 110 2.89 -16.51 -8.51
C ASN A 110 2.36 -17.92 -8.76
N VAL A 111 2.79 -18.57 -9.86
CA VAL A 111 2.40 -19.96 -10.14
C VAL A 111 2.90 -20.88 -9.03
N LEU A 112 4.14 -20.71 -8.57
CA LEU A 112 4.69 -21.49 -7.46
C LEU A 112 3.93 -21.26 -6.14
N LEU A 113 3.60 -20.00 -5.81
CA LEU A 113 2.85 -19.68 -4.60
C LEU A 113 1.43 -20.24 -4.65
N ASN A 114 0.73 -20.11 -5.78
CA ASN A 114 -0.60 -20.67 -5.96
C ASN A 114 -0.59 -22.20 -5.78
N PHE A 115 0.41 -22.88 -6.34
CA PHE A 115 0.57 -24.31 -6.15
C PHE A 115 0.80 -24.70 -4.68
N GLU A 116 1.55 -23.89 -3.92
CA GLU A 116 1.75 -24.14 -2.48
C GLU A 116 0.46 -23.89 -1.67
N ILE A 117 -0.30 -22.85 -2.03
CA ILE A 117 -1.61 -22.58 -1.42
C ILE A 117 -2.58 -23.74 -1.68
N GLU A 118 -2.61 -24.29 -2.89
CA GLU A 118 -3.45 -25.45 -3.22
C GLU A 118 -3.10 -26.67 -2.35
N LYS A 119 -1.80 -26.92 -2.08
CA LYS A 119 -1.40 -27.99 -1.16
C LYS A 119 -1.89 -27.75 0.26
N ASP A 120 -1.75 -26.52 0.75
CA ASP A 120 -2.23 -26.14 2.08
C ASP A 120 -3.75 -26.28 2.17
N GLU A 121 -4.49 -25.85 1.16
CA GLU A 121 -5.94 -25.99 1.10
C GLU A 121 -6.36 -27.47 1.13
N MET A 122 -5.75 -28.31 0.31
CA MET A 122 -5.98 -29.76 0.33
C MET A 122 -5.68 -30.37 1.71
N TYR A 123 -4.57 -29.98 2.34
CA TYR A 123 -4.20 -30.45 3.68
C TYR A 123 -5.24 -30.05 4.73
N TRP A 124 -5.67 -28.78 4.71
CA TRP A 124 -6.66 -28.29 5.67
C TRP A 124 -8.05 -28.84 5.41
N GLU A 125 -8.46 -29.05 4.16
CA GLU A 125 -9.75 -29.67 3.83
C GLU A 125 -9.82 -31.11 4.34
N GLN A 126 -8.77 -31.91 4.11
CA GLN A 126 -8.68 -33.27 4.63
C GLN A 126 -8.80 -33.28 6.16
N ARG A 127 -8.08 -32.39 6.85
CA ARG A 127 -8.14 -32.28 8.31
C ARG A 127 -9.48 -31.77 8.81
N ALA A 128 -10.09 -30.81 8.12
CA ALA A 128 -11.42 -30.30 8.45
C ALA A 128 -12.47 -31.41 8.32
N ARG A 129 -12.42 -32.25 7.27
CA ARG A 129 -13.28 -33.42 7.12
C ARG A 129 -13.01 -34.49 8.18
N VAL A 130 -11.75 -34.79 8.50
CA VAL A 130 -11.40 -35.72 9.59
C VAL A 130 -11.88 -35.19 10.94
N ASN A 131 -11.69 -33.90 11.20
CA ASN A 131 -12.17 -33.23 12.40
C ASN A 131 -13.70 -33.23 12.44
N TRP A 132 -14.37 -32.96 11.32
CA TRP A 132 -15.82 -33.04 11.20
C TRP A 132 -16.33 -34.46 11.46
N LEU A 133 -15.71 -35.50 10.91
CA LEU A 133 -16.08 -36.89 11.21
C LEU A 133 -15.84 -37.25 12.68
N LYS A 134 -14.76 -36.72 13.30
CA LYS A 134 -14.45 -36.95 14.72
C LYS A 134 -15.33 -36.14 15.68
N LEU A 135 -15.80 -34.97 15.28
CA LEU A 135 -16.48 -33.98 16.13
C LEU A 135 -17.97 -33.80 15.79
N GLY A 136 -18.42 -34.19 14.60
CA GLY A 136 -19.75 -33.89 14.06
C GLY A 136 -20.90 -34.61 14.78
N ASP A 137 -20.61 -35.72 15.46
CA ASP A 137 -21.56 -36.43 16.33
C ASP A 137 -21.29 -36.19 17.83
N ARG A 138 -20.19 -35.52 18.16
CA ARG A 138 -19.86 -35.16 19.53
C ARG A 138 -20.20 -33.70 19.71
N ASN A 139 -21.28 -33.41 20.44
CA ASN A 139 -21.64 -32.07 20.89
C ASN A 139 -20.50 -31.48 21.76
N THR A 140 -19.42 -31.05 21.12
CA THR A 140 -18.15 -30.78 21.79
C THR A 140 -18.26 -29.46 22.52
N SER A 141 -17.49 -29.33 23.59
CA SER A 141 -17.46 -28.08 24.36
C SER A 141 -17.09 -26.86 23.50
N PHE A 142 -16.38 -27.05 22.39
CA PHE A 142 -16.10 -26.01 21.40
C PHE A 142 -17.37 -25.42 20.79
N PHE A 143 -18.29 -26.25 20.26
CA PHE A 143 -19.53 -25.76 19.66
C PHE A 143 -20.46 -25.13 20.70
N HIS A 144 -20.50 -25.68 21.92
CA HIS A 144 -21.23 -25.06 23.03
C HIS A 144 -20.66 -23.68 23.42
N LYS A 145 -19.34 -23.56 23.49
CA LYS A 145 -18.65 -22.29 23.77
C LYS A 145 -18.91 -21.28 22.67
N HIS A 146 -18.76 -21.67 21.41
CA HIS A 146 -19.01 -20.83 20.25
C HIS A 146 -20.48 -20.35 20.21
N ALA A 147 -21.45 -21.26 20.37
CA ALA A 147 -22.87 -20.91 20.44
C ALA A 147 -23.20 -20.02 21.65
N SER A 148 -22.57 -20.25 22.80
CA SER A 148 -22.75 -19.40 23.98
C SER A 148 -22.15 -18.00 23.78
N GLN A 149 -20.99 -17.89 23.14
CA GLN A 149 -20.33 -16.61 22.85
C GLN A 149 -21.12 -15.82 21.82
N HIS A 150 -21.60 -16.48 20.76
CA HIS A 150 -22.47 -15.86 19.76
C HIS A 150 -23.75 -15.29 20.39
N ARG A 151 -24.42 -16.05 21.27
CA ARG A 151 -25.59 -15.54 22.02
C ARG A 151 -25.27 -14.33 22.89
N LYS A 152 -24.13 -14.32 23.58
CA LYS A 152 -23.69 -13.16 24.39
C LYS A 152 -23.45 -11.94 23.52
N GLU A 153 -22.80 -12.10 22.37
CA GLU A 153 -22.51 -11.01 21.45
C GLU A 153 -23.78 -10.41 20.84
N LEU A 154 -24.73 -11.27 20.43
CA LEU A 154 -26.04 -10.82 19.96
C LEU A 154 -26.80 -10.02 21.04
N ALA A 155 -26.80 -10.51 22.28
CA ALA A 155 -27.43 -9.79 23.40
C ALA A 155 -26.75 -8.43 23.65
N ARG A 156 -25.41 -8.41 23.65
CA ARG A 156 -24.62 -7.17 23.82
C ARG A 156 -24.98 -6.14 22.76
N ASN A 157 -24.98 -6.54 21.49
CA ASN A 157 -25.28 -5.65 20.37
C ASN A 157 -26.73 -5.17 20.39
N TYR A 158 -27.67 -6.04 20.75
CA TYR A 158 -29.08 -5.68 20.91
C TYR A 158 -29.25 -4.59 21.97
N PHE A 159 -28.73 -4.80 23.18
CA PHE A 159 -28.87 -3.82 24.26
C PHE A 159 -28.07 -2.55 24.01
N GLN A 160 -26.87 -2.65 23.44
CA GLN A 160 -26.10 -1.48 23.03
C GLN A 160 -26.89 -0.60 22.06
N LYS A 161 -27.55 -1.21 21.06
CA LYS A 161 -28.41 -0.48 20.13
C LYS A 161 -29.65 0.11 20.81
N LEU A 162 -30.30 -0.65 21.70
CA LEU A 162 -31.48 -0.20 22.43
C LEU A 162 -31.21 1.03 23.30
N PHE A 163 -30.05 1.07 23.96
CA PHE A 163 -29.67 2.15 24.86
C PHE A 163 -28.83 3.25 24.18
N SER A 164 -28.52 3.11 22.89
CA SER A 164 -27.91 4.19 22.12
C SER A 164 -28.97 5.22 21.79
N SER A 165 -28.74 6.48 22.13
CA SER A 165 -29.61 7.57 21.71
C SER A 165 -29.34 7.92 20.25
N ASN A 166 -30.38 8.01 19.42
CA ASN A 166 -30.27 8.50 18.04
C ASN A 166 -30.18 10.04 17.96
N GLY A 167 -29.64 10.68 19.00
CA GLY A 167 -29.64 12.14 19.16
C GLY A 167 -30.95 12.68 19.74
N VAL A 168 -30.87 13.89 20.31
CA VAL A 168 -32.02 14.63 20.86
C VAL A 168 -32.84 15.14 19.67
N GLY A 169 -33.95 14.46 19.37
CA GLY A 169 -35.01 15.07 18.56
C GLY A 169 -35.53 16.32 19.26
N ASP A 170 -35.91 17.34 18.49
CA ASP A 170 -36.36 18.63 18.99
C ASP A 170 -37.45 18.48 20.08
N SER A 171 -37.04 18.54 21.35
CA SER A 171 -37.90 18.29 22.50
C SER A 171 -38.82 19.48 22.82
N VAL A 172 -38.74 20.54 22.02
CA VAL A 172 -39.60 21.73 22.15
C VAL A 172 -41.08 21.36 22.08
N HIS A 173 -41.46 20.39 21.24
CA HIS A 173 -42.84 19.92 21.18
C HIS A 173 -43.25 19.12 22.43
N LEU A 174 -42.36 18.34 23.06
CA LEU A 174 -42.67 17.63 24.32
C LEU A 174 -42.91 18.61 25.46
N LEU A 175 -42.16 19.71 25.48
CA LEU A 175 -42.29 20.75 26.50
C LEU A 175 -43.52 21.65 26.27
N SER A 176 -44.11 21.66 25.05
CA SER A 176 -45.30 22.46 24.74
C SER A 176 -46.55 22.06 25.53
N GLY A 177 -46.66 20.78 25.93
CA GLY A 177 -47.78 20.27 26.72
C GLY A 177 -47.63 20.49 28.23
N ILE A 178 -46.44 20.87 28.68
CA ILE A 178 -46.16 21.09 30.11
C ILE A 178 -46.41 22.56 30.41
N LYS A 179 -47.48 22.84 31.17
CA LYS A 179 -47.76 24.19 31.65
C LYS A 179 -46.58 24.67 32.50
N ARG A 180 -45.95 25.78 32.09
CA ARG A 180 -44.90 26.42 32.88
C ARG A 180 -45.45 26.83 34.24
N CYS A 181 -44.97 26.16 35.29
CA CYS A 181 -45.38 26.40 36.67
C CYS A 181 -44.34 27.19 37.48
N VAL A 182 -43.10 27.28 37.00
CA VAL A 182 -42.03 28.07 37.63
C VAL A 182 -41.95 29.43 36.95
N THR A 183 -42.30 30.48 37.68
CA THR A 183 -42.22 31.86 37.20
C THR A 183 -40.77 32.36 37.25
N SER A 184 -40.50 33.47 36.58
CA SER A 184 -39.16 34.10 36.65
C SER A 184 -38.83 34.53 38.09
N ASP A 185 -39.82 34.95 38.87
CA ASP A 185 -39.66 35.30 40.29
C ASP A 185 -39.34 34.09 41.16
N ASP A 186 -39.97 32.94 40.89
CA ASP A 186 -39.63 31.69 41.57
C ASP A 186 -38.20 31.27 41.25
N ASN A 187 -37.78 31.40 39.98
CA ASN A 187 -36.40 31.15 39.59
C ASN A 187 -35.41 32.10 40.28
N LEU A 188 -35.73 33.38 40.41
CA LEU A 188 -34.89 34.34 41.13
C LEU A 188 -34.73 33.96 42.60
N LYS A 189 -35.80 33.50 43.26
CA LYS A 189 -35.74 32.99 44.64
C LYS A 189 -34.92 31.70 44.74
N LEU A 190 -35.15 30.74 43.85
CA LEU A 190 -34.45 29.45 43.83
C LEU A 190 -32.96 29.57 43.49
N THR A 191 -32.57 30.62 42.77
CA THR A 191 -31.17 30.90 42.42
C THR A 191 -30.50 31.92 43.35
N SER A 192 -31.25 32.47 44.32
CA SER A 192 -30.69 33.38 45.32
C SER A 192 -29.83 32.65 46.35
N ILE A 193 -28.92 33.39 47.00
CA ILE A 193 -28.07 32.83 48.05
C ILE A 193 -28.93 32.60 49.29
N TYR A 194 -28.84 31.39 49.86
CA TYR A 194 -29.57 31.02 51.08
C TYR A 194 -29.13 31.86 52.29
N THR A 195 -30.09 32.15 53.16
CA THR A 195 -29.83 32.82 54.44
C THR A 195 -29.63 31.82 55.58
N LYS A 196 -29.01 32.27 56.68
CA LYS A 196 -28.77 31.41 57.85
C LYS A 196 -30.07 30.94 58.49
N GLU A 197 -31.08 31.79 58.48
CA GLU A 197 -32.41 31.55 59.02
C GLU A 197 -33.15 30.48 58.21
N GLU A 198 -33.05 30.51 56.88
CA GLU A 198 -33.61 29.50 55.99
C GLU A 198 -32.94 28.14 56.20
N MET A 199 -31.61 28.11 56.31
CA MET A 199 -30.88 26.87 56.64
C MET A 199 -31.35 26.29 57.98
N TRP A 200 -31.53 27.14 58.99
CA TRP A 200 -31.95 26.71 60.32
C TRP A 200 -33.38 26.16 60.35
N LEU A 201 -34.30 26.81 59.61
CA LEU A 201 -35.67 26.36 59.46
C LEU A 201 -35.75 25.03 58.69
N ALA A 202 -34.97 24.89 57.62
CA ALA A 202 -34.89 23.67 56.85
C ALA A 202 -34.36 22.50 57.71
N LEU A 203 -33.28 22.73 58.47
CA LEU A 203 -32.70 21.74 59.37
C LEU A 203 -33.70 21.26 60.42
N LYS A 204 -34.41 22.19 61.09
CA LYS A 204 -35.45 21.86 62.07
C LYS A 204 -36.68 21.17 61.47
N GLY A 205 -36.94 21.36 60.19
CA GLY A 205 -38.02 20.71 59.46
C GLY A 205 -37.73 19.26 59.08
N MET A 206 -36.48 18.80 59.22
CA MET A 206 -36.10 17.42 58.91
C MET A 206 -36.45 16.47 60.07
N ALA A 207 -37.00 15.30 59.75
CA ALA A 207 -37.26 14.27 60.74
C ALA A 207 -35.93 13.71 61.28
N PRO A 208 -35.73 13.55 62.60
CA PRO A 208 -34.44 13.18 63.20
C PRO A 208 -33.87 11.83 62.72
N THR A 209 -34.74 10.95 62.22
CA THR A 209 -34.43 9.55 61.85
C THR A 209 -34.74 9.23 60.39
N LYS A 210 -34.78 10.24 59.51
CA LYS A 210 -35.01 10.02 58.09
C LYS A 210 -33.85 9.24 57.44
N ALA A 211 -34.13 8.59 56.31
CA ALA A 211 -33.18 7.73 55.60
C ALA A 211 -31.85 8.45 55.31
N TYR A 212 -30.75 7.72 55.51
CA TYR A 212 -29.39 8.23 55.36
C TYR A 212 -29.07 8.63 53.91
N GLY A 213 -28.30 9.71 53.78
CA GLY A 213 -27.71 10.11 52.50
C GLY A 213 -26.52 9.23 52.12
N GLU A 214 -25.85 9.59 51.03
CA GLU A 214 -24.63 8.93 50.54
C GLU A 214 -23.47 8.96 51.56
N ASP A 215 -23.56 9.87 52.54
CA ASP A 215 -22.64 10.07 53.66
C ASP A 215 -22.96 9.24 54.91
N CYS A 216 -24.08 8.49 54.92
CA CYS A 216 -24.52 7.65 56.03
C CYS A 216 -24.77 8.37 57.38
N LEU A 217 -24.94 9.70 57.41
CA LEU A 217 -25.17 10.46 58.65
C LEU A 217 -26.65 10.87 58.83
N PRO A 218 -27.22 10.77 60.05
CA PRO A 218 -28.59 11.20 60.31
C PRO A 218 -28.66 12.72 60.53
N ALA A 219 -29.80 13.33 60.24
CA ALA A 219 -30.01 14.78 60.41
C ALA A 219 -29.74 15.27 61.85
N LEU A 220 -29.88 14.41 62.86
CA LEU A 220 -29.57 14.71 64.27
C LEU A 220 -28.08 15.06 64.52
N PHE A 221 -27.18 14.68 63.62
CA PHE A 221 -25.75 14.92 63.76
C PHE A 221 -25.36 16.41 63.57
N PHE A 222 -26.18 17.19 62.86
CA PHE A 222 -25.93 18.58 62.47
C PHE A 222 -26.78 19.57 63.28
#